data_AF-A0A8C7KNG9-F1
#
_entry.id   AF-A0A8C7KNG9-F1
#
_cell.length_a   1.000
_cell.length_b   1.000
_cell.length_c   1.000
_cell.angle_alpha   90.00
_cell.angle_beta   90.00
_cell.angle_gamma   90.00
#
_symmetry.space_group_name_H-M   'P 1'
#
loop_
_entity.id
_entity.type
_entity.pdbx_description
1 polymer ?
#
loop_
_entity_poly.entity_id
_entity_poly.type
_entity_poly.pdbx_seq_one_letter_code
_entity_poly.pdbx_strand_id
1 'polypeptide(L)'
;MRRSCETPVRMPSPRDTAASNNKQEASNMADLGKKYCVNCLADVTNLRLRCTDCPDIELCPECFSAGAEIGNHRRWHGYQQVDGGRFTLWGPEAEGGWTSREEQSLLDAIEQYGFGNWEDMATHVGASRTPQEVMDHYVRMYIHGNLGKACVPESIPNRVTDHTCPSGAPLSPSLTTPLPPLDVTLGEQQQLGYMPLRDDYEIEYDQEAEKLISGLSVNYDDEDVEIEMKRAHVDMYVRKLRERQRRKNVARDYNLVPVFLGRDKKDKEKPGTLGVVGGGGSVGAVGVGGGVVGTLLMLTNPIVTPGAAAVPTVPKRKITKEEKEQRVKLRGMCQFMALREFEDFFDNIHKERVLRVKVRELQRYRRNGIARLDESAEYESARHKREKRKENKSVATSKTGRGGGLGTGGGGGGLGGGAGGVGVGGGAIKEEGKEGEFAAIENLSGFELLSDREKVLCNTLNLSPTRYLTVKTIIIKDHLQKRQGITSKSRLPGYLDKVLKKRILSFLTESGWISRDMS
;
A
#
# COMPACT_ATOMS: atom_id res chain seq x y z
N MET A 1 33.12 -2.97 -53.77
CA MET A 1 32.55 -3.76 -52.66
C MET A 1 31.97 -2.83 -51.61
N ARG A 2 30.65 -2.87 -51.38
CA ARG A 2 29.98 -2.13 -50.29
C ARG A 2 30.32 -2.80 -48.96
N ARG A 3 30.77 -2.04 -47.96
CA ARG A 3 30.90 -2.49 -46.57
C ARG A 3 29.53 -2.33 -45.90
N SER A 4 29.03 -3.41 -45.32
CA SER A 4 27.80 -3.43 -44.53
C SER A 4 28.03 -2.70 -43.20
N CYS A 5 27.16 -1.76 -42.87
CA CYS A 5 27.05 -1.19 -41.52
C CYS A 5 26.26 -2.16 -40.65
N GLU A 6 26.88 -2.70 -39.60
CA GLU A 6 26.17 -3.39 -38.52
C GLU A 6 25.57 -2.34 -37.58
N THR A 7 24.26 -2.38 -37.40
CA THR A 7 23.54 -1.61 -36.38
C THR A 7 23.81 -2.19 -34.99
N PRO A 8 24.06 -1.37 -33.96
CA PRO A 8 24.29 -1.87 -32.61
C PRO A 8 22.99 -2.44 -32.01
N VAL A 9 23.08 -3.66 -31.49
CA VAL A 9 22.00 -4.33 -30.75
C VAL A 9 21.76 -3.59 -29.43
N ARG A 10 20.57 -3.02 -29.26
CA ARG A 10 20.14 -2.36 -28.02
C ARG A 10 19.93 -3.41 -26.93
N MET A 11 20.74 -3.35 -25.87
CA MET A 11 20.51 -4.14 -24.65
C MET A 11 19.19 -3.70 -23.98
N PRO A 12 18.32 -4.64 -23.56
CA PRO A 12 17.06 -4.30 -22.91
C PRO A 12 17.31 -3.62 -21.56
N SER A 13 16.55 -2.55 -21.27
CA SER A 13 16.62 -1.85 -19.98
C SER A 13 15.92 -2.66 -18.88
N PRO A 14 16.21 -2.41 -17.59
CA PRO A 14 15.51 -3.06 -16.48
C PRO A 14 13.98 -2.92 -16.51
N ARG A 15 13.46 -1.84 -17.13
CA ARG A 15 12.02 -1.64 -17.36
C ARG A 15 11.47 -2.58 -18.43
N ASP A 16 12.24 -2.86 -19.48
CA ASP A 16 11.85 -3.79 -20.57
C ASP A 16 11.84 -5.25 -20.08
N THR A 17 12.75 -5.59 -19.17
CA THR A 17 12.81 -6.91 -18.53
C THR A 17 11.65 -7.11 -17.54
N ALA A 18 11.31 -6.07 -16.76
CA ALA A 18 10.16 -6.10 -15.86
C ALA A 18 8.83 -6.21 -16.63
N ALA A 19 8.66 -5.46 -17.72
CA ALA A 19 7.49 -5.54 -18.59
C ALA A 19 7.36 -6.91 -19.28
N SER A 20 8.48 -7.53 -19.67
CA SER A 20 8.50 -8.87 -20.26
C SER A 20 8.15 -9.96 -19.24
N ASN A 21 8.68 -9.88 -18.01
CA ASN A 21 8.34 -10.80 -16.93
C ASN A 21 6.86 -10.68 -16.54
N ASN A 22 6.32 -9.45 -16.47
CA ASN A 22 4.92 -9.22 -16.14
C ASN A 22 3.97 -9.74 -17.25
N LYS A 23 4.37 -9.62 -18.54
CA LYS A 23 3.66 -10.24 -19.67
C LYS A 23 3.70 -11.78 -19.62
N GLN A 24 4.82 -12.36 -19.19
CA GLN A 24 5.00 -13.81 -19.13
C GLN A 24 4.27 -14.42 -17.93
N GLU A 25 4.23 -13.71 -16.80
CA GLU A 25 3.38 -14.04 -15.64
C GLU A 25 1.89 -13.88 -15.97
N ALA A 26 1.48 -12.82 -16.66
CA ALA A 26 0.10 -12.66 -17.14
C ALA A 26 -0.31 -13.76 -18.14
N SER A 27 0.60 -14.16 -19.04
CA SER A 27 0.39 -15.27 -19.97
C SER A 27 0.24 -16.61 -19.25
N ASN A 28 1.09 -16.89 -18.25
CA ASN A 28 1.02 -18.11 -17.44
C ASN A 28 -0.22 -18.14 -16.54
N MET A 29 -0.66 -16.99 -16.03
CA MET A 29 -1.87 -16.86 -15.23
C MET A 29 -3.14 -16.98 -16.09
N ALA A 30 -3.10 -16.48 -17.33
CA ALA A 30 -4.16 -16.69 -18.33
C ALA A 30 -4.30 -18.17 -18.72
N ASP A 31 -3.21 -18.93 -18.76
CA ASP A 31 -3.23 -20.37 -19.04
C ASP A 31 -3.81 -21.19 -17.87
N LEU A 32 -3.58 -20.79 -16.62
CA LEU A 32 -4.17 -21.41 -15.42
C LEU A 32 -5.70 -21.22 -15.32
N GLY A 33 -6.26 -20.24 -16.03
CA GLY A 33 -7.69 -19.94 -16.07
C GLY A 33 -8.49 -20.70 -17.14
N LYS A 34 -7.81 -21.36 -18.09
CA LYS A 34 -8.48 -22.04 -19.20
C LYS A 34 -9.33 -23.21 -18.72
N LYS A 35 -10.51 -23.37 -19.31
CA LYS A 35 -11.42 -24.49 -19.08
C LYS A 35 -11.59 -25.28 -20.36
N TYR A 36 -11.61 -26.60 -20.22
CA TYR A 36 -11.68 -27.52 -21.34
C TYR A 36 -12.90 -28.42 -21.23
N CYS A 37 -13.52 -28.71 -22.36
CA CYS A 37 -14.60 -29.68 -22.44
C CYS A 37 -14.09 -31.05 -22.00
N VAL A 38 -14.76 -31.68 -21.04
CA VAL A 38 -14.33 -33.00 -20.53
C VAL A 38 -14.40 -34.09 -21.60
N ASN A 39 -15.28 -33.93 -22.60
CA ASN A 39 -15.46 -34.91 -23.67
C ASN A 39 -14.43 -34.78 -24.81
N CYS A 40 -14.32 -33.59 -25.40
CA CYS A 40 -13.54 -33.37 -26.62
C CYS A 40 -12.28 -32.53 -26.40
N LEU A 41 -12.03 -32.09 -25.16
CA LEU A 41 -10.89 -31.24 -24.77
C LEU A 41 -10.83 -29.86 -25.45
N ALA A 42 -11.90 -29.45 -26.16
CA ALA A 42 -12.00 -28.11 -26.72
C ALA A 42 -11.97 -27.04 -25.61
N ASP A 43 -11.41 -25.86 -25.90
CA ASP A 43 -11.43 -24.72 -24.98
C ASP A 43 -12.86 -24.19 -24.84
N VAL A 44 -13.37 -24.19 -23.62
CA VAL A 44 -14.70 -23.75 -23.22
C VAL A 44 -14.66 -22.66 -22.14
N THR A 45 -13.53 -21.96 -22.02
CA THR A 45 -13.31 -20.88 -21.05
C THR A 45 -14.40 -19.81 -21.13
N ASN A 46 -14.84 -19.50 -22.35
CA ASN A 46 -15.78 -18.43 -22.63
C ASN A 46 -17.26 -18.83 -22.53
N LEU A 47 -17.61 -20.08 -22.87
CA LEU A 47 -18.97 -20.58 -22.78
C LEU A 47 -18.92 -22.08 -22.56
N ARG A 48 -19.52 -22.53 -21.47
CA ARG A 48 -19.60 -23.95 -21.13
C ARG A 48 -20.88 -24.30 -20.40
N LEU A 49 -21.25 -25.56 -20.48
CA LEU A 49 -22.37 -26.13 -19.78
C LEU A 49 -21.84 -27.01 -18.66
N ARG A 50 -22.00 -26.51 -17.43
CA ARG A 50 -21.57 -27.21 -16.23
C ARG A 50 -22.71 -28.09 -15.74
N CYS A 51 -22.46 -29.39 -15.62
CA CYS A 51 -23.40 -30.30 -14.97
C CYS A 51 -23.60 -29.88 -13.49
N THR A 52 -24.84 -29.85 -13.02
CA THR A 52 -25.16 -29.52 -11.62
C THR A 52 -25.08 -30.71 -10.69
N ASP A 53 -25.08 -31.91 -11.26
CA ASP A 53 -25.21 -33.16 -10.52
C ASP A 53 -23.86 -33.90 -10.42
N CYS A 54 -23.00 -33.70 -11.42
CA CYS A 54 -21.65 -34.26 -11.45
C CYS A 54 -20.60 -33.21 -11.10
N PRO A 55 -19.66 -33.51 -10.19
CA PRO A 55 -18.49 -32.66 -9.99
C PRO A 55 -17.66 -32.65 -11.27
N ASP A 56 -17.11 -31.48 -11.58
CA ASP A 56 -16.11 -31.26 -12.64
C ASP A 56 -16.49 -31.68 -14.07
N ILE A 57 -17.78 -31.92 -14.36
CA ILE A 57 -18.25 -32.08 -15.74
C ILE A 57 -18.62 -30.72 -16.32
N GLU A 58 -17.77 -30.26 -17.23
CA GLU A 58 -18.01 -29.08 -18.07
C GLU A 58 -17.95 -29.52 -19.54
N LEU A 59 -19.05 -29.27 -20.27
CA LEU A 59 -19.19 -29.64 -21.67
C LEU A 59 -19.19 -28.39 -22.55
N CYS A 60 -18.63 -28.49 -23.75
CA CYS A 60 -18.88 -27.52 -24.80
C CYS A 60 -20.34 -27.63 -25.28
N PRO A 61 -20.91 -26.58 -25.89
CA PRO A 61 -22.27 -26.62 -26.44
C PRO A 61 -22.51 -27.78 -27.41
N GLU A 62 -21.51 -28.17 -28.20
CA GLU A 62 -21.59 -29.27 -29.16
C GLU A 62 -21.69 -30.64 -28.46
N CYS A 63 -20.85 -30.90 -27.45
CA CYS A 63 -20.90 -32.16 -26.72
C CYS A 63 -22.15 -32.28 -25.85
N PHE A 64 -22.64 -31.16 -25.32
CA PHE A 64 -23.91 -31.13 -24.61
C PHE A 64 -25.09 -31.44 -25.53
N SER A 65 -25.17 -30.77 -26.69
CA SER A 65 -26.27 -30.99 -27.66
C SER A 65 -26.23 -32.38 -28.28
N ALA A 66 -25.04 -32.98 -28.42
CA ALA A 66 -24.88 -34.39 -28.81
C ALA A 66 -25.26 -35.40 -27.71
N GLY A 67 -25.57 -34.93 -26.49
CA GLY A 67 -25.95 -35.79 -25.37
C GLY A 67 -24.80 -36.62 -24.82
N ALA A 68 -23.57 -36.09 -24.79
CA ALA A 68 -22.39 -36.82 -24.34
C ALA A 68 -22.52 -37.29 -22.87
N GLU A 69 -22.25 -38.58 -22.65
CA GLU A 69 -22.28 -39.22 -21.33
C GLU A 69 -20.88 -39.77 -20.99
N ILE A 70 -20.37 -39.48 -19.78
CA ILE A 70 -19.00 -39.82 -19.38
C ILE A 70 -19.00 -40.36 -17.94
N GLY A 71 -18.58 -41.61 -17.75
CA GLY A 71 -18.58 -42.26 -16.44
C GLY A 71 -19.98 -42.27 -15.81
N ASN A 72 -20.13 -41.62 -14.65
CA ASN A 72 -21.41 -41.50 -13.94
C ASN A 72 -22.27 -40.31 -14.44
N HIS A 73 -21.78 -39.51 -15.38
CA HIS A 73 -22.55 -38.44 -15.98
C HIS A 73 -23.62 -38.99 -16.93
N ARG A 74 -24.81 -38.37 -16.92
CA ARG A 74 -25.92 -38.70 -17.81
C ARG A 74 -26.48 -37.45 -18.44
N ARG A 75 -26.98 -37.57 -19.67
CA ARG A 75 -27.47 -36.43 -20.46
C ARG A 75 -28.71 -35.75 -19.86
N TRP A 76 -29.40 -36.43 -18.97
CA TRP A 76 -30.61 -35.95 -18.28
C TRP A 76 -30.32 -35.27 -16.93
N HIS A 77 -29.05 -35.12 -16.55
CA HIS A 77 -28.69 -34.33 -15.38
C HIS A 77 -29.05 -32.85 -15.55
N GLY A 78 -29.12 -32.11 -14.45
CA GLY A 78 -29.25 -30.67 -14.51
C GLY A 78 -27.98 -30.00 -15.05
N TYR A 79 -28.13 -28.88 -15.76
CA TYR A 79 -27.00 -28.10 -16.29
C TYR A 79 -27.15 -26.61 -15.96
N GLN A 80 -26.02 -25.94 -15.85
CA GLN A 80 -25.90 -24.49 -15.72
C GLN A 80 -25.03 -23.95 -16.85
N GLN A 81 -25.55 -22.96 -17.58
CA GLN A 81 -24.76 -22.20 -18.52
C GLN A 81 -23.80 -21.29 -17.76
N VAL A 82 -22.52 -21.37 -18.08
CA VAL A 82 -21.47 -20.53 -17.52
C VAL A 82 -20.86 -19.72 -18.65
N ASP A 83 -21.11 -18.41 -18.61
CA ASP A 83 -20.55 -17.42 -19.54
C ASP A 83 -19.26 -16.81 -18.95
N GLY A 84 -18.25 -16.62 -19.78
CA GLY A 84 -16.97 -15.99 -19.45
C GLY A 84 -17.01 -14.45 -19.40
N GLY A 85 -18.19 -13.85 -19.28
CA GLY A 85 -18.39 -12.40 -19.17
C GLY A 85 -18.52 -11.69 -20.51
N ARG A 86 -19.06 -12.36 -21.54
CA ARG A 86 -19.28 -11.79 -22.89
C ARG A 86 -20.53 -10.91 -23.00
N PHE A 87 -21.42 -10.97 -22.02
CA PHE A 87 -22.60 -10.11 -21.98
C PHE A 87 -22.23 -8.68 -21.56
N THR A 88 -23.04 -7.68 -21.92
CA THR A 88 -22.84 -6.29 -21.51
C THR A 88 -23.62 -6.00 -20.23
N LEU A 89 -23.02 -5.28 -19.27
CA LEU A 89 -23.65 -4.97 -17.99
C LEU A 89 -24.70 -3.85 -18.13
N TRP A 90 -24.40 -2.87 -18.99
CA TRP A 90 -25.19 -1.64 -19.16
C TRP A 90 -26.24 -1.74 -20.27
N GLY A 91 -26.46 -2.95 -20.80
CA GLY A 91 -27.38 -3.22 -21.90
C GLY A 91 -26.70 -3.19 -23.28
N PRO A 92 -27.40 -3.67 -24.32
CA PRO A 92 -26.85 -3.75 -25.67
C PRO A 92 -26.72 -2.38 -26.37
N GLU A 93 -27.41 -1.36 -25.86
CA GLU A 93 -27.38 0.02 -26.38
C GLU A 93 -26.31 0.90 -25.70
N ALA A 94 -25.68 0.40 -24.62
CA ALA A 94 -24.61 1.13 -23.96
C ALA A 94 -23.37 1.20 -24.86
N GLU A 95 -22.85 2.42 -25.03
CA GLU A 95 -21.79 2.75 -26.00
C GLU A 95 -20.61 1.77 -25.97
N GLY A 96 -20.12 1.39 -27.15
CA GLY A 96 -18.84 0.70 -27.31
C GLY A 96 -18.83 -0.79 -26.99
N GLY A 97 -19.97 -1.41 -26.66
CA GLY A 97 -20.07 -2.87 -26.51
C GLY A 97 -19.22 -3.45 -25.38
N TRP A 98 -19.06 -2.71 -24.29
CA TRP A 98 -18.27 -3.13 -23.13
C TRP A 98 -18.82 -4.41 -22.51
N THR A 99 -17.99 -5.45 -22.54
CA THR A 99 -18.33 -6.75 -21.96
C THR A 99 -18.13 -6.73 -20.45
N SER A 100 -18.89 -7.53 -19.70
CA SER A 100 -18.75 -7.66 -18.26
C SER A 100 -17.32 -8.05 -17.84
N ARG A 101 -16.59 -8.76 -18.71
CA ARG A 101 -15.17 -9.09 -18.50
C ARG A 101 -14.27 -7.86 -18.60
N GLU A 102 -14.50 -7.00 -19.60
CA GLU A 102 -13.77 -5.73 -19.73
C GLU A 102 -14.09 -4.80 -18.55
N GLU A 103 -15.35 -4.74 -18.11
CA GLU A 103 -15.76 -3.96 -16.93
C GLU A 103 -15.03 -4.42 -15.66
N GLN A 104 -14.95 -5.73 -15.44
CA GLN A 104 -14.20 -6.27 -14.30
C GLN A 104 -12.70 -5.94 -14.41
N SER A 105 -12.10 -6.14 -15.59
CA SER A 105 -10.70 -5.81 -15.84
C SER A 105 -10.40 -4.33 -15.63
N LEU A 106 -11.33 -3.45 -15.98
CA LEU A 106 -11.24 -2.01 -15.75
C LEU A 106 -11.22 -1.66 -14.26
N LEU A 107 -12.08 -2.30 -13.46
CA LEU A 107 -12.14 -2.10 -12.03
C LEU A 107 -10.90 -2.65 -11.30
N ASP A 108 -10.37 -3.78 -11.76
CA ASP A 108 -9.11 -4.32 -11.24
C ASP A 108 -7.93 -3.39 -11.62
N ALA A 109 -7.94 -2.84 -12.83
CA ALA A 109 -6.91 -1.92 -13.31
C ALA A 109 -6.91 -0.58 -12.57
N ILE A 110 -8.07 0.03 -12.30
CA ILE A 110 -8.13 1.28 -11.53
C ILE A 110 -7.65 1.08 -10.09
N GLU A 111 -7.93 -0.07 -9.48
CA GLU A 111 -7.44 -0.43 -8.16
C GLU A 111 -5.91 -0.60 -8.16
N GLN A 112 -5.36 -1.22 -9.21
CA GLN A 112 -3.93 -1.50 -9.30
C GLN A 112 -3.07 -0.30 -9.69
N TYR A 113 -3.50 0.50 -10.68
CA TYR A 113 -2.69 1.58 -11.25
C TYR A 113 -3.10 2.98 -10.78
N GLY A 114 -4.30 3.10 -10.19
CA GLY A 114 -4.84 4.37 -9.71
C GLY A 114 -5.43 5.24 -10.82
N PHE A 115 -6.30 6.18 -10.41
CA PHE A 115 -6.98 7.10 -11.30
C PHE A 115 -6.00 8.06 -12.01
N GLY A 116 -6.15 8.19 -13.33
CA GLY A 116 -5.33 9.07 -14.17
C GLY A 116 -4.25 8.34 -14.97
N ASN A 117 -3.89 7.11 -14.62
CA ASN A 117 -2.91 6.32 -15.38
C ASN A 117 -3.58 5.47 -16.48
N TRP A 118 -4.22 6.15 -17.44
CA TRP A 118 -5.08 5.52 -18.46
C TRP A 118 -4.33 4.62 -19.45
N GLU A 119 -3.03 4.87 -19.67
CA GLU A 119 -2.18 4.06 -20.57
C GLU A 119 -1.98 2.63 -20.02
N ASP A 120 -1.57 2.53 -18.76
CA ASP A 120 -1.38 1.22 -18.12
C ASP A 120 -2.73 0.52 -17.90
N MET A 121 -3.78 1.28 -17.58
CA MET A 121 -5.13 0.73 -17.44
C MET A 121 -5.66 0.14 -18.75
N ALA A 122 -5.51 0.83 -19.89
CA ALA A 122 -5.94 0.30 -21.18
C ALA A 122 -5.20 -0.97 -21.57
N THR A 123 -3.90 -1.01 -21.29
CA THR A 123 -3.08 -2.21 -21.50
C THR A 123 -3.60 -3.40 -20.68
N HIS A 124 -4.11 -3.16 -19.46
CA HIS A 124 -4.66 -4.19 -18.59
C HIS A 124 -6.07 -4.64 -19.01
N VAL A 125 -6.95 -3.69 -19.38
CA VAL A 125 -8.31 -3.99 -19.86
C VAL A 125 -8.26 -4.86 -21.11
N GLY A 126 -7.36 -4.55 -22.04
CA GLY A 126 -7.07 -5.34 -23.22
C GLY A 126 -6.77 -4.49 -24.44
N ALA A 127 -6.07 -5.07 -25.41
CA ALA A 127 -5.62 -4.37 -26.63
C ALA A 127 -6.76 -3.86 -27.54
N SER A 128 -8.02 -4.21 -27.25
CA SER A 128 -9.21 -3.74 -27.96
C SER A 128 -9.68 -2.35 -27.53
N ARG A 129 -9.11 -1.76 -26.47
CA ARG A 129 -9.52 -0.46 -25.93
C ARG A 129 -8.36 0.53 -25.91
N THR A 130 -8.63 1.75 -26.34
CA THR A 130 -7.67 2.86 -26.23
C THR A 130 -7.71 3.49 -24.83
N PRO A 131 -6.63 4.14 -24.38
CA PRO A 131 -6.61 4.91 -23.12
C PRO A 131 -7.75 5.93 -23.02
N GLN A 132 -8.06 6.59 -24.13
CA GLN A 132 -9.14 7.58 -24.20
C GLN A 132 -10.51 6.93 -24.00
N GLU A 133 -10.79 5.82 -24.68
CA GLU A 133 -12.07 5.10 -24.50
C GLU A 133 -12.23 4.56 -23.08
N VAL A 134 -11.14 4.07 -22.47
CA VAL A 134 -11.12 3.58 -21.09
C VAL A 134 -11.45 4.71 -20.10
N MET A 135 -10.79 5.86 -20.27
CA MET A 135 -11.06 7.04 -19.46
C MET A 135 -12.51 7.51 -19.61
N ASP A 136 -12.96 7.72 -20.84
CA ASP A 136 -14.29 8.25 -21.13
C ASP A 136 -15.38 7.32 -20.60
N HIS A 137 -15.21 6.01 -20.77
CA HIS A 137 -16.13 5.02 -20.23
C HIS A 137 -16.15 5.04 -18.70
N TYR A 138 -14.99 5.02 -18.04
CA TYR A 138 -14.92 5.02 -16.58
C TYR A 138 -15.58 6.28 -15.99
N VAL A 139 -15.23 7.45 -16.52
CA VAL A 139 -15.77 8.74 -16.06
C VAL A 139 -17.27 8.81 -16.27
N ARG A 140 -17.76 8.38 -17.44
CA ARG A 140 -19.19 8.45 -17.75
C ARG A 140 -20.01 7.47 -16.92
N MET A 141 -19.57 6.23 -16.78
CA MET A 141 -20.38 5.16 -16.19
C MET A 141 -20.23 5.09 -14.68
N TYR A 142 -19.02 5.27 -14.16
CA TYR A 142 -18.71 5.09 -12.74
C TYR A 142 -18.65 6.40 -11.96
N ILE A 143 -18.22 7.51 -12.57
CA ILE A 143 -18.12 8.81 -11.85
C ILE A 143 -19.37 9.66 -12.03
N HIS A 144 -19.83 9.85 -13.26
CA HIS A 144 -21.01 10.67 -13.56
C HIS A 144 -22.30 9.86 -13.74
N GLY A 145 -22.16 8.53 -13.86
CA GLY A 145 -23.28 7.62 -14.00
C GLY A 145 -24.02 7.40 -12.70
N ASN A 146 -24.99 6.49 -12.73
CA ASN A 146 -25.85 6.20 -11.57
C ASN A 146 -25.05 5.68 -10.38
N LEU A 147 -23.97 4.94 -10.61
CA LEU A 147 -23.07 4.47 -9.55
C LEU A 147 -22.39 5.64 -8.85
N GLY A 148 -21.77 6.54 -9.60
CA GLY A 148 -21.08 7.69 -9.03
C GLY A 148 -22.02 8.60 -8.27
N LYS A 149 -23.22 8.86 -8.81
CA LYS A 149 -24.26 9.64 -8.10
C LYS A 149 -24.70 9.01 -6.78
N ALA A 150 -24.71 7.67 -6.70
CA ALA A 150 -25.12 6.96 -5.49
C ALA A 150 -23.97 6.81 -4.47
N CYS A 151 -22.72 6.70 -4.94
CA CYS A 151 -21.56 6.38 -4.12
C CYS A 151 -20.70 7.59 -3.74
N VAL A 152 -20.71 8.65 -4.55
CA VAL A 152 -19.94 9.87 -4.31
C VAL A 152 -20.83 10.88 -3.58
N PRO A 153 -20.49 11.29 -2.34
CA PRO A 153 -21.28 12.26 -1.59
C PRO A 153 -21.29 13.64 -2.28
N GLU A 154 -22.42 14.35 -2.25
CA GLU A 154 -22.56 15.70 -2.83
C GLU A 154 -21.53 16.69 -2.27
N SER A 155 -21.19 16.53 -0.99
CA SER A 155 -20.07 17.23 -0.36
C SER A 155 -18.91 16.27 -0.16
N ILE A 156 -17.86 16.40 -0.96
CA ILE A 156 -16.60 15.68 -0.75
C ILE A 156 -15.92 16.29 0.49
N PRO A 157 -15.81 15.57 1.62
CA PRO A 157 -15.04 16.04 2.77
C PRO A 157 -13.59 16.17 2.31
N ASN A 158 -12.91 17.27 2.64
CA ASN A 158 -11.56 17.58 2.14
C ASN A 158 -11.48 17.83 0.63
N ARG A 159 -12.40 18.63 0.08
CA ARG A 159 -12.20 19.20 -1.27
C ARG A 159 -10.83 19.87 -1.30
N VAL A 160 -9.89 19.24 -2.01
CA VAL A 160 -8.56 19.80 -2.24
C VAL A 160 -8.78 21.10 -2.98
N THR A 161 -8.61 22.20 -2.25
CA THR A 161 -8.66 23.53 -2.83
C THR A 161 -7.30 23.75 -3.44
N ASP A 162 -7.26 23.94 -4.75
CA ASP A 162 -6.06 24.36 -5.43
C ASP A 162 -5.68 25.76 -4.94
N HIS A 163 -4.80 25.83 -3.94
CA HIS A 163 -4.25 27.06 -3.41
C HIS A 163 -3.08 27.60 -4.26
N THR A 164 -2.67 26.87 -5.30
CA THR A 164 -1.67 27.31 -6.26
C THR A 164 -2.21 28.38 -7.21
N CYS A 165 -3.54 28.56 -7.26
CA CYS A 165 -4.22 29.59 -8.02
C CYS A 165 -5.19 30.38 -7.11
N PRO A 166 -4.89 31.62 -6.69
CA PRO A 166 -5.93 32.49 -6.19
C PRO A 166 -6.91 32.75 -7.34
N SER A 167 -8.09 32.14 -7.27
CA SER A 167 -9.28 32.35 -8.11
C SER A 167 -9.02 33.09 -9.44
N GLY A 168 -8.61 32.36 -10.48
CA GLY A 168 -8.46 32.90 -11.84
C GLY A 168 -7.11 33.55 -12.15
N ALA A 169 -6.15 33.56 -11.23
CA ALA A 169 -4.78 33.92 -11.54
C ALA A 169 -4.05 32.76 -12.25
N PRO A 170 -3.15 33.04 -13.20
CA PRO A 170 -2.33 32.02 -13.85
C PRO A 170 -1.49 31.23 -12.82
N LEU A 171 -1.27 29.94 -13.13
CA LEU A 171 -0.50 29.00 -12.32
C LEU A 171 0.78 29.66 -11.80
N SER A 172 0.95 29.74 -10.48
CA SER A 172 2.07 30.35 -9.78
C SER A 172 2.26 31.86 -10.06
N PRO A 173 2.11 32.74 -9.06
CA PRO A 173 2.44 34.17 -9.19
C PRO A 173 3.87 34.42 -9.71
N SER A 174 4.78 33.47 -9.49
CA SER A 174 6.17 33.50 -9.94
C SER A 174 6.34 33.30 -11.45
N LEU A 175 5.40 32.63 -12.13
CA LEU A 175 5.50 32.37 -13.58
C LEU A 175 5.03 33.55 -14.43
N THR A 176 4.26 34.49 -13.86
CA THR A 176 3.63 35.57 -14.64
C THR A 176 4.13 36.96 -14.31
N THR A 177 5.04 37.09 -13.35
CA THR A 177 5.76 38.35 -13.12
C THR A 177 7.04 38.30 -13.97
N PRO A 178 7.17 39.09 -15.05
CA PRO A 178 8.40 39.12 -15.83
C PRO A 178 9.55 39.52 -14.90
N LEU A 179 10.49 38.60 -14.71
CA LEU A 179 11.69 38.88 -13.94
C LEU A 179 12.47 39.98 -14.66
N PRO A 180 13.03 40.96 -13.94
CA PRO A 180 13.94 41.94 -14.53
C PRO A 180 15.03 41.20 -15.32
N PRO A 181 15.35 41.62 -16.56
CA PRO A 181 16.39 40.97 -17.34
C PRO A 181 17.71 41.01 -16.58
N LEU A 182 18.23 39.84 -16.20
CA LEU A 182 19.57 39.70 -15.64
C LEU A 182 20.53 39.48 -16.81
N ASP A 183 21.43 40.42 -17.07
CA ASP A 183 22.43 40.32 -18.15
C ASP A 183 23.54 39.34 -17.76
N VAL A 184 23.29 38.03 -17.91
CA VAL A 184 24.22 36.94 -17.59
C VAL A 184 24.56 36.18 -18.88
N THR A 185 25.83 36.15 -19.24
CA THR A 185 26.31 35.42 -20.42
C THR A 185 26.11 33.91 -20.25
N LEU A 186 26.06 33.16 -21.35
CA LEU A 186 25.87 31.70 -21.30
C LEU A 186 26.93 30.99 -20.46
N GLY A 187 28.17 31.48 -20.46
CA GLY A 187 29.26 30.94 -19.62
C GLY A 187 29.05 31.20 -18.13
N GLU A 188 28.55 32.39 -17.76
CA GLU A 188 28.24 32.73 -16.37
C GLU A 188 26.99 31.97 -15.87
N GLN A 189 26.01 31.73 -16.75
CA GLN A 189 24.83 30.89 -16.44
C GLN A 189 25.28 29.46 -16.08
N GLN A 190 26.15 28.85 -16.88
CA GLN A 190 26.72 27.52 -16.60
C GLN A 190 27.56 27.51 -15.32
N GLN A 191 28.33 28.57 -15.05
CA GLN A 191 29.15 28.66 -13.83
C GLN A 191 28.30 28.76 -12.55
N LEU A 192 27.16 29.46 -12.64
CA LEU A 192 26.22 29.61 -11.52
C LEU A 192 25.20 28.47 -11.43
N GLY A 193 25.06 27.68 -12.49
CA GLY A 193 23.91 26.77 -12.66
C GLY A 193 22.57 27.52 -12.60
N TYR A 194 22.55 28.80 -12.97
CA TYR A 194 21.37 29.66 -12.83
C TYR A 194 20.57 29.69 -14.14
N MET A 195 19.25 29.52 -14.04
CA MET A 195 18.30 29.52 -15.15
C MET A 195 17.48 30.83 -15.12
N PRO A 196 17.88 31.88 -15.87
CA PRO A 196 17.31 33.23 -15.69
C PRO A 196 15.81 33.34 -15.99
N LEU A 197 15.32 32.56 -16.95
CA LEU A 197 13.89 32.54 -17.32
C LEU A 197 13.00 31.82 -16.30
N ARG A 198 13.60 31.10 -15.34
CA ARG A 198 12.90 30.36 -14.28
C ARG A 198 13.16 30.91 -12.88
N ASP A 199 14.13 31.82 -12.74
CA ASP A 199 14.64 32.28 -11.43
C ASP A 199 15.02 31.10 -10.52
N ASP A 200 15.70 30.12 -11.12
CA ASP A 200 15.95 28.81 -10.53
C ASP A 200 17.42 28.44 -10.66
N TYR A 201 17.95 27.68 -9.70
CA TYR A 201 19.29 27.11 -9.78
C TYR A 201 19.19 25.61 -10.04
N GLU A 202 20.11 25.06 -10.81
CA GLU A 202 20.26 23.62 -11.04
C GLU A 202 20.50 22.87 -9.71
N ILE A 203 21.21 23.52 -8.78
CA ILE A 203 21.43 23.04 -7.43
C ILE A 203 20.89 24.10 -6.47
N GLU A 204 19.83 23.75 -5.76
CA GLU A 204 19.18 24.64 -4.82
C GLU A 204 19.79 24.53 -3.42
N TYR A 205 19.55 25.56 -2.60
CA TYR A 205 19.87 25.46 -1.18
C TYR A 205 19.05 24.35 -0.52
N ASP A 206 19.76 23.45 0.16
CA ASP A 206 19.22 22.21 0.74
C ASP A 206 18.48 21.35 -0.31
N GLN A 207 19.24 20.84 -1.27
CA GLN A 207 18.77 19.96 -2.37
C GLN A 207 18.07 18.68 -1.88
N GLU A 208 18.25 18.33 -0.62
CA GLU A 208 17.71 17.13 0.00
C GLU A 208 16.40 17.39 0.77
N ALA A 209 15.85 18.60 0.67
CA ALA A 209 14.60 18.97 1.33
C ALA A 209 13.45 18.03 0.95
N GLU A 210 13.39 17.64 -0.32
CA GLU A 210 12.36 16.79 -0.91
C GLU A 210 12.40 15.36 -0.33
N LYS A 211 13.55 14.89 0.21
CA LYS A 211 13.64 13.60 0.92
C LYS A 211 12.73 13.54 2.16
N LEU A 212 12.37 14.67 2.76
CA LEU A 212 11.46 14.71 3.91
C LEU A 212 10.04 14.26 3.55
N ILE A 213 9.64 14.46 2.28
CA ILE A 213 8.28 14.19 1.82
C ILE A 213 8.21 13.02 0.83
N SER A 214 9.35 12.60 0.25
CA SER A 214 9.39 11.57 -0.80
C SER A 214 8.82 10.20 -0.41
N GLY A 215 8.80 9.89 0.90
CA GLY A 215 8.26 8.64 1.44
C GLY A 215 6.92 8.77 2.16
N LEU A 216 6.27 9.95 2.12
CA LEU A 216 4.99 10.15 2.78
C LEU A 216 3.86 9.56 1.93
N SER A 217 3.10 8.64 2.50
CA SER A 217 1.81 8.20 1.97
C SER A 217 0.68 8.69 2.88
N VAL A 218 -0.49 8.99 2.31
CA VAL A 218 -1.69 9.37 3.07
C VAL A 218 -2.68 8.22 2.95
N ASN A 219 -3.04 7.59 4.07
CA ASN A 219 -3.98 6.48 4.10
C ASN A 219 -5.24 6.89 4.88
N TYR A 220 -6.37 6.25 4.59
CA TYR A 220 -7.64 6.57 5.23
C TYR A 220 -7.75 6.03 6.67
N ASP A 221 -6.90 5.06 7.01
CA ASP A 221 -6.82 4.37 8.30
C ASP A 221 -5.66 4.85 9.18
N ASP A 222 -4.98 5.93 8.79
CA ASP A 222 -3.91 6.55 9.58
C ASP A 222 -4.46 7.02 10.95
N GLU A 223 -3.72 6.74 12.03
CA GLU A 223 -4.07 7.24 13.37
C GLU A 223 -3.80 8.76 13.48
N ASP A 224 -4.52 9.47 14.38
CA ASP A 224 -4.36 10.93 14.58
C ASP A 224 -2.90 11.36 14.80
N VAL A 225 -2.12 10.56 15.54
CA VAL A 225 -0.70 10.83 15.80
C VAL A 225 0.14 10.69 14.53
N GLU A 226 -0.20 9.73 13.66
CA GLU A 226 0.48 9.57 12.37
C GLU A 226 0.13 10.70 11.41
N ILE A 227 -1.13 11.14 11.39
CA ILE A 227 -1.58 12.29 10.61
C ILE A 227 -0.81 13.55 11.05
N GLU A 228 -0.73 13.82 12.35
CA GLU A 228 0.03 14.97 12.88
C GLU A 228 1.54 14.85 12.60
N MET A 229 2.12 13.65 12.66
CA MET A 229 3.51 13.43 12.27
C MET A 229 3.73 13.76 10.79
N LYS A 230 2.84 13.34 9.89
CA LYS A 230 2.93 13.64 8.45
C LYS A 230 2.79 15.14 8.20
N ARG A 231 1.86 15.81 8.90
CA ARG A 231 1.71 17.28 8.88
C ARG A 231 2.99 17.99 9.31
N ALA A 232 3.67 17.51 10.36
CA ALA A 232 4.93 18.07 10.81
C ALA A 232 6.05 17.94 9.76
N HIS A 233 6.14 16.81 9.04
CA HIS A 233 7.12 16.64 7.96
C HIS A 233 6.87 17.63 6.80
N VAL A 234 5.60 17.83 6.44
CA VAL A 234 5.21 18.81 5.41
C VAL A 234 5.53 20.23 5.87
N ASP A 235 5.23 20.57 7.12
CA ASP A 235 5.54 21.89 7.70
C ASP A 235 7.07 22.13 7.73
N MET A 236 7.88 21.13 8.09
CA MET A 236 9.33 21.19 8.00
C MET A 236 9.81 21.45 6.56
N TYR A 237 9.24 20.74 5.57
CA TYR A 237 9.56 20.96 4.15
C TYR A 237 9.19 22.39 3.71
N VAL A 238 8.02 22.90 4.10
CA VAL A 238 7.60 24.28 3.81
C VAL A 238 8.57 25.30 4.43
N ARG A 239 9.08 25.08 5.65
CA ARG A 239 10.11 25.94 6.24
C ARG A 239 11.40 25.96 5.42
N LYS A 240 11.85 24.79 4.92
CA LYS A 240 13.02 24.71 4.02
C LYS A 240 12.81 25.48 2.73
N LEU A 241 11.63 25.36 2.11
CA LEU A 241 11.29 26.13 0.91
C LEU A 241 11.26 27.65 1.17
N ARG A 242 10.73 28.09 2.31
CA ARG A 242 10.75 29.52 2.69
C ARG A 242 12.18 30.04 2.84
N GLU A 243 13.08 29.27 3.45
CA GLU A 243 14.50 29.65 3.56
C GLU A 243 15.20 29.67 2.20
N ARG A 244 14.92 28.69 1.33
CA ARG A 244 15.40 28.67 -0.07
C ARG A 244 14.97 29.94 -0.81
N GLN A 245 13.69 30.32 -0.72
CA GLN A 245 13.19 31.54 -1.33
C GLN A 245 13.79 32.81 -0.70
N ARG A 246 13.95 32.86 0.62
CA ARG A 246 14.57 34.00 1.31
C ARG A 246 16.00 34.24 0.81
N ARG A 247 16.77 33.17 0.58
CA ARG A 247 18.13 33.27 0.03
C ARG A 247 18.14 33.79 -1.40
N LYS A 248 17.21 33.33 -2.26
CA LYS A 248 17.03 33.88 -3.61
C LYS A 248 16.74 35.38 -3.56
N ASN A 249 15.82 35.79 -2.68
CA ASN A 249 15.48 37.20 -2.50
C ASN A 249 16.70 38.01 -2.05
N VAL A 250 17.47 37.55 -1.06
CA VAL A 250 18.71 38.24 -0.62
C VAL A 250 19.73 38.35 -1.76
N ALA A 251 19.94 37.29 -2.54
CA ALA A 251 20.85 37.34 -3.68
C ALA A 251 20.43 38.40 -4.71
N ARG A 252 19.13 38.55 -4.93
CA ARG A 252 18.55 39.54 -5.85
C ARG A 252 18.59 40.95 -5.27
N ASP A 253 18.05 41.15 -4.07
CA ASP A 253 17.86 42.46 -3.43
C ASP A 253 19.20 43.19 -3.21
N TYR A 254 20.26 42.42 -2.96
CA TYR A 254 21.62 42.93 -2.79
C TYR A 254 22.48 42.81 -4.07
N ASN A 255 21.89 42.40 -5.19
CA ASN A 255 22.55 42.27 -6.48
C ASN A 255 23.87 41.47 -6.41
N LEU A 256 23.86 40.35 -5.69
CA LEU A 256 25.08 39.59 -5.37
C LEU A 256 25.64 38.80 -6.55
N VAL A 257 24.82 38.55 -7.59
CA VAL A 257 25.23 37.78 -8.78
C VAL A 257 26.31 38.53 -9.58
N PRO A 258 26.13 39.82 -9.97
CA PRO A 258 27.21 40.61 -10.57
C PRO A 258 28.47 40.73 -9.70
N VAL A 259 28.31 40.86 -8.38
CA VAL A 259 29.42 40.93 -7.41
C VAL A 259 30.25 39.65 -7.46
N PHE A 260 29.58 38.49 -7.44
CA PHE A 260 30.20 37.17 -7.53
C PHE A 260 30.95 36.97 -8.86
N LEU A 261 30.37 37.46 -9.96
CA LEU A 261 30.98 37.44 -11.29
C LEU A 261 32.11 38.48 -11.47
N GLY A 262 32.42 39.26 -10.43
CA GLY A 262 33.54 40.21 -10.42
C GLY A 262 33.30 41.49 -11.21
N ARG A 263 32.04 41.82 -11.54
CA ARG A 263 31.70 42.99 -12.37
C ARG A 263 31.93 44.33 -11.67
N ASP A 264 31.79 44.38 -10.34
CA ASP A 264 32.06 45.61 -9.56
C ASP A 264 33.53 46.08 -9.59
N LYS A 265 34.46 45.17 -9.91
CA LYS A 265 35.89 45.53 -10.05
C LYS A 265 36.20 46.12 -11.42
N LYS A 266 35.47 45.69 -12.47
CA LYS A 266 35.68 46.12 -13.86
C LYS A 266 35.22 47.55 -14.10
N ASP A 267 34.19 48.01 -13.38
CA ASP A 267 33.68 49.37 -13.50
C ASP A 267 34.51 50.42 -12.72
N LYS A 268 35.36 49.99 -11.79
CA LYS A 268 36.32 50.87 -11.08
C LYS A 268 37.66 51.06 -11.81
N GLU A 269 37.99 50.24 -12.80
CA GLU A 269 39.30 50.25 -13.49
C GLU A 269 39.32 50.99 -14.84
N LYS A 270 38.34 51.85 -15.15
CA LYS A 270 38.44 52.79 -16.27
C LYS A 270 38.78 54.21 -15.79
N PRO A 271 40.06 54.60 -15.72
CA PRO A 271 40.43 56.01 -15.70
C PRO A 271 40.34 56.58 -17.13
N GLY A 272 39.83 57.79 -17.25
CA GLY A 272 39.60 58.48 -18.53
C GLY A 272 40.85 58.64 -19.38
N THR A 273 40.70 58.41 -20.68
CA THR A 273 41.72 58.64 -21.70
C THR A 273 41.88 60.14 -21.96
N LEU A 274 43.01 60.72 -21.55
CA LEU A 274 43.56 61.96 -22.09
C LEU A 274 45.10 61.92 -21.97
N GLY A 275 45.78 61.81 -23.12
CA GLY A 275 47.15 62.33 -23.33
C GLY A 275 48.37 61.43 -23.10
N VAL A 276 49.04 61.09 -24.21
CA VAL A 276 50.51 61.26 -24.43
C VAL A 276 51.51 60.31 -23.73
N VAL A 277 52.16 59.49 -24.58
CA VAL A 277 53.60 59.11 -24.67
C VAL A 277 54.26 58.31 -23.54
N GLY A 278 54.80 57.14 -23.93
CA GLY A 278 56.20 56.79 -23.63
C GLY A 278 56.46 55.49 -22.84
N GLY A 279 57.32 54.64 -23.42
CA GLY A 279 58.26 53.80 -22.65
C GLY A 279 57.88 52.34 -22.41
N GLY A 280 58.70 51.43 -22.93
CA GLY A 280 58.51 49.98 -22.81
C GLY A 280 58.98 49.36 -21.50
N GLY A 281 58.89 48.03 -21.43
CA GLY A 281 59.44 47.24 -20.33
C GLY A 281 58.81 45.86 -20.20
N SER A 282 59.37 44.89 -20.91
CA SER A 282 59.21 43.45 -20.71
C SER A 282 59.97 42.96 -19.46
N VAL A 283 59.42 41.99 -18.71
CA VAL A 283 60.04 40.73 -18.16
C VAL A 283 59.00 40.08 -17.21
N GLY A 284 58.57 38.82 -17.38
CA GLY A 284 59.20 37.57 -16.90
C GLY A 284 58.85 37.32 -15.41
N ALA A 285 58.38 36.17 -14.89
CA ALA A 285 58.28 34.80 -15.37
C ALA A 285 57.52 33.92 -14.33
N VAL A 286 57.23 32.66 -14.68
CA VAL A 286 56.99 31.42 -13.87
C VAL A 286 55.90 31.41 -12.77
N GLY A 287 54.97 30.46 -12.64
CA GLY A 287 54.76 29.14 -13.25
C GLY A 287 55.16 27.98 -12.32
N VAL A 288 54.28 27.50 -11.43
CA VAL A 288 54.13 26.13 -10.86
C VAL A 288 52.76 26.13 -10.13
N GLY A 289 51.79 25.22 -10.23
CA GLY A 289 51.77 23.79 -10.53
C GLY A 289 51.41 23.01 -9.25
N GLY A 290 50.23 22.37 -9.21
CA GLY A 290 49.94 21.30 -8.23
C GLY A 290 48.64 21.49 -7.44
N GLY A 291 47.60 20.74 -7.84
CA GLY A 291 46.40 20.53 -7.03
C GLY A 291 46.61 19.44 -5.98
N VAL A 292 45.81 19.47 -4.92
CA VAL A 292 45.44 18.30 -4.12
C VAL A 292 44.07 18.53 -3.48
N VAL A 293 43.22 17.53 -3.68
CA VAL A 293 41.95 17.25 -3.03
C VAL A 293 42.08 17.29 -1.51
N GLY A 294 41.25 18.12 -0.86
CA GLY A 294 41.19 18.28 0.59
C GLY A 294 39.90 17.74 1.18
N THR A 295 39.98 16.54 1.73
CA THR A 295 38.99 15.88 2.59
C THR A 295 38.73 16.71 3.86
N LEU A 296 37.47 17.08 4.10
CA LEU A 296 37.03 17.79 5.30
C LEU A 296 36.99 16.84 6.51
N LEU A 297 38.01 16.92 7.37
CA LEU A 297 38.04 16.28 8.69
C LEU A 297 37.41 17.23 9.72
N MET A 298 36.28 16.79 10.28
CA MET A 298 35.64 17.40 11.44
C MET A 298 36.54 17.24 12.67
N LEU A 299 37.11 18.34 13.17
CA LEU A 299 37.73 18.41 14.48
C LEU A 299 36.85 19.28 15.39
N THR A 300 36.19 18.65 16.36
CA THR A 300 35.76 19.34 17.59
C THR A 300 36.33 18.57 18.77
N ASN A 301 37.32 19.17 19.44
CA ASN A 301 37.76 18.73 20.77
C ASN A 301 36.84 19.39 21.81
N PRO A 302 36.43 18.69 22.88
CA PRO A 302 35.61 19.28 23.93
C PRO A 302 36.47 20.08 24.91
N ILE A 303 36.00 21.29 25.23
CA ILE A 303 36.47 22.08 26.37
C ILE A 303 35.89 21.46 27.65
N VAL A 304 36.76 20.99 28.53
CA VAL A 304 36.41 20.52 29.87
C VAL A 304 36.29 21.73 30.81
N THR A 305 35.12 21.90 31.41
CA THR A 305 34.91 22.75 32.59
C THR A 305 34.54 21.85 33.79
N PRO A 306 35.18 21.99 34.96
CA PRO A 306 34.86 21.17 36.12
C PRO A 306 33.79 21.88 36.97
N GLY A 307 32.61 21.27 37.09
CA GLY A 307 31.60 21.75 38.04
C GLY A 307 30.17 21.62 37.55
N ALA A 308 29.65 20.40 37.46
CA ALA A 308 28.21 20.17 37.48
C ALA A 308 27.94 18.86 38.22
N ALA A 309 27.11 18.96 39.26
CA ALA A 309 26.73 17.87 40.14
C ALA A 309 26.17 16.67 39.35
N ALA A 310 26.49 15.47 39.81
CA ALA A 310 26.02 14.22 39.23
C ALA A 310 24.49 14.15 39.25
N VAL A 311 23.87 14.20 38.07
CA VAL A 311 22.47 13.83 37.86
C VAL A 311 22.36 12.30 38.04
N PRO A 312 21.40 11.78 38.82
CA PRO A 312 21.25 10.35 38.99
C PRO A 312 20.96 9.70 37.63
N THR A 313 21.86 8.80 37.22
CA THR A 313 21.73 8.04 35.99
C THR A 313 20.57 7.06 36.13
N VAL A 314 19.44 7.37 35.48
CA VAL A 314 18.35 6.41 35.29
C VAL A 314 18.94 5.18 34.58
N PRO A 315 18.73 3.96 35.09
CA PRO A 315 19.30 2.77 34.48
C PRO A 315 18.83 2.65 33.03
N LYS A 316 19.78 2.63 32.09
CA LYS A 316 19.51 2.58 30.64
C LYS A 316 18.67 1.34 30.32
N ARG A 317 17.38 1.54 30.06
CA ARG A 317 16.47 0.50 29.57
C ARG A 317 17.00 -0.03 28.25
N LYS A 318 16.98 -1.36 28.06
CA LYS A 318 17.30 -1.96 26.75
C LYS A 318 16.26 -1.49 25.73
N ILE A 319 16.74 -0.80 24.69
CA ILE A 319 15.89 -0.30 23.60
C ILE A 319 15.37 -1.49 22.79
N THR A 320 14.04 -1.58 22.63
CA THR A 320 13.38 -2.68 21.88
C THR A 320 13.59 -2.53 20.36
N LYS A 321 13.29 -3.58 19.58
CA LYS A 321 13.38 -3.52 18.11
C LYS A 321 12.42 -2.48 17.53
N GLU A 322 11.17 -2.47 18.01
CA GLU A 322 10.16 -1.48 17.62
C GLU A 322 10.59 -0.03 17.94
N GLU A 323 11.18 0.20 19.12
CA GLU A 323 11.67 1.53 19.51
C GLU A 323 12.78 2.02 18.56
N LYS A 324 13.63 1.12 18.05
CA LYS A 324 14.66 1.47 17.06
C LYS A 324 14.06 1.86 15.72
N GLU A 325 13.11 1.08 15.21
CA GLU A 325 12.43 1.36 13.94
C GLU A 325 11.67 2.70 14.01
N GLN A 326 10.99 2.95 15.14
CA GLN A 326 10.30 4.21 15.37
C GLN A 326 11.27 5.40 15.43
N ARG A 327 12.44 5.24 16.06
CA ARG A 327 13.47 6.29 16.11
C ARG A 327 14.05 6.61 14.74
N VAL A 328 14.11 5.64 13.82
CA VAL A 328 14.48 5.88 12.42
C VAL A 328 13.42 6.71 11.71
N LYS A 329 12.12 6.39 11.89
CA LYS A 329 11.01 7.18 11.34
C LYS A 329 11.02 8.63 11.83
N LEU A 330 11.32 8.83 13.12
CA LEU A 330 11.35 10.16 13.75
C LEU A 330 12.66 10.92 13.53
N ARG A 331 13.67 10.32 12.87
CA ARG A 331 14.99 10.93 12.66
C ARG A 331 14.92 12.28 11.93
N GLY A 332 13.95 12.46 11.04
CA GLY A 332 13.74 13.73 10.35
C GLY A 332 13.52 14.90 11.32
N MET A 333 12.76 14.67 12.39
CA MET A 333 12.43 15.68 13.40
C MET A 333 13.66 16.16 14.18
N CYS A 334 14.72 15.34 14.29
CA CYS A 334 15.97 15.72 14.95
C CYS A 334 16.67 16.92 14.28
N GLN A 335 16.35 17.23 13.01
CA GLN A 335 16.96 18.37 12.31
C GLN A 335 16.41 19.72 12.80
N PHE A 336 15.29 19.73 13.53
CA PHE A 336 14.56 20.96 13.87
C PHE A 336 14.17 21.05 15.35
N MET A 337 14.55 20.05 16.16
CA MET A 337 14.34 20.02 17.60
C MET A 337 15.70 19.99 18.30
N ALA A 338 15.80 20.62 19.47
CA ALA A 338 16.99 20.41 20.29
C ALA A 338 17.08 18.94 20.71
N LEU A 339 18.30 18.40 20.87
CA LEU A 339 18.52 16.99 21.21
C LEU A 339 17.69 16.54 22.42
N ARG A 340 17.66 17.38 23.46
CA ARG A 340 16.90 17.12 24.69
C ARG A 340 15.39 17.10 24.44
N GLU A 341 14.87 18.03 23.65
CA GLU A 341 13.43 18.07 23.32
C GLU A 341 13.02 16.86 22.48
N PHE A 342 13.89 16.40 21.58
CA PHE A 342 13.66 15.19 20.80
C PHE A 342 13.66 13.93 21.68
N GLU A 343 14.58 13.84 22.63
CA GLU A 343 14.61 12.73 23.60
C GLU A 343 13.35 12.73 24.48
N ASP A 344 12.96 13.88 25.02
CA ASP A 344 11.73 14.03 25.80
C ASP A 344 10.48 13.69 24.98
N PHE A 345 10.42 14.13 23.72
CA PHE A 345 9.33 13.82 22.80
C PHE A 345 9.24 12.32 22.50
N PHE A 346 10.37 11.68 22.21
CA PHE A 346 10.44 10.25 21.96
C PHE A 346 9.98 9.45 23.18
N ASP A 347 10.46 9.81 24.36
CA ASP A 347 10.07 9.18 25.63
C ASP A 347 8.57 9.39 25.92
N ASN A 348 8.04 10.58 25.61
CA ASN A 348 6.61 10.89 25.77
C ASN A 348 5.72 10.08 24.81
N ILE A 349 6.09 9.93 23.55
CA ILE A 349 5.37 9.07 22.59
C ILE A 349 5.37 7.61 23.07
N HIS A 350 6.52 7.12 23.53
CA HIS A 350 6.60 5.76 24.05
C HIS A 350 5.72 5.60 25.30
N LYS A 351 5.79 6.57 26.21
CA LYS A 351 4.97 6.61 27.42
C LYS A 351 3.48 6.66 27.08
N GLU A 352 3.08 7.45 26.09
CA GLU A 352 1.71 7.51 25.60
C GLU A 352 1.24 6.14 25.11
N ARG A 353 2.02 5.46 24.25
CA ARG A 353 1.70 4.11 23.77
C ARG A 353 1.54 3.12 24.92
N VAL A 354 2.47 3.12 25.88
CA VAL A 354 2.39 2.28 27.09
C VAL A 354 1.15 2.60 27.92
N LEU A 355 0.83 3.88 28.08
CA LEU A 355 -0.37 4.32 28.80
C LEU A 355 -1.65 3.90 28.06
N ARG A 356 -1.71 3.99 26.72
CA ARG A 356 -2.86 3.51 25.93
C ARG A 356 -3.08 2.02 26.13
N VAL A 357 -2.01 1.21 26.10
CA VAL A 357 -2.08 -0.23 26.43
C VAL A 357 -2.58 -0.42 27.86
N LYS A 358 -2.03 0.32 28.83
CA LYS A 358 -2.43 0.20 30.25
C LYS A 358 -3.89 0.59 30.47
N VAL A 359 -4.37 1.63 29.79
CA VAL A 359 -5.78 2.04 29.84
C VAL A 359 -6.68 0.93 29.28
N ARG A 360 -6.31 0.32 28.15
CA ARG A 360 -7.09 -0.80 27.60
C ARG A 360 -7.10 -2.01 28.53
N GLU A 361 -5.98 -2.33 29.18
CA GLU A 361 -5.84 -3.35 30.21
C GLU A 361 -6.76 -3.07 31.39
N LEU A 362 -6.72 -1.86 31.97
CA LEU A 362 -7.58 -1.46 33.09
C LEU A 362 -9.07 -1.50 32.72
N GLN A 363 -9.42 -1.07 31.50
CA GLN A 363 -10.78 -1.21 31.00
C GLN A 363 -11.18 -2.68 30.77
N ARG A 364 -10.24 -3.59 30.49
CA ARG A 364 -10.52 -5.04 30.45
C ARG A 364 -10.83 -5.55 31.85
N TYR A 365 -10.06 -5.16 32.86
CA TYR A 365 -10.34 -5.52 34.25
C TYR A 365 -11.75 -5.10 34.65
N ARG A 366 -12.11 -3.84 34.40
CA ARG A 366 -13.45 -3.32 34.71
C ARG A 366 -14.58 -4.10 34.04
N ARG A 367 -14.43 -4.46 32.76
CA ARG A 367 -15.44 -5.26 32.04
C ARG A 367 -15.57 -6.69 32.53
N ASN A 368 -14.54 -7.24 33.18
CA ASN A 368 -14.56 -8.57 33.78
C ASN A 368 -14.84 -8.53 35.29
N GLY A 369 -15.36 -7.41 35.80
CA GLY A 369 -15.80 -7.27 37.18
C GLY A 369 -14.67 -7.05 38.19
N ILE A 370 -13.44 -6.86 37.75
CA ILE A 370 -12.30 -6.58 38.63
C ILE A 370 -12.35 -5.11 39.01
N ALA A 371 -12.58 -4.86 40.29
CA ALA A 371 -12.79 -3.51 40.81
C ALA A 371 -11.54 -2.95 41.51
N ARG A 372 -10.60 -3.81 41.90
CA ARG A 372 -9.38 -3.46 42.63
C ARG A 372 -8.13 -4.01 41.93
N LEU A 373 -6.98 -3.36 42.13
CA LEU A 373 -5.73 -3.72 41.45
C LEU A 373 -5.05 -4.98 42.02
N ASP A 374 -5.25 -5.25 43.30
CA ASP A 374 -4.78 -6.47 43.97
C ASP A 374 -5.39 -7.74 43.36
N GLU A 375 -6.67 -7.68 42.96
CA GLU A 375 -7.39 -8.75 42.25
C GLU A 375 -6.84 -9.03 40.83
N SER A 376 -6.12 -8.08 40.23
CA SER A 376 -5.68 -8.22 38.83
C SER A 376 -4.59 -9.27 38.66
N ALA A 377 -3.74 -9.48 39.67
CA ALA A 377 -2.65 -10.46 39.61
C ALA A 377 -3.18 -11.90 39.54
N GLU A 378 -4.23 -12.21 40.30
CA GLU A 378 -4.88 -13.52 40.25
C GLU A 378 -5.61 -13.74 38.94
N TYR A 379 -6.29 -12.70 38.43
CA TYR A 379 -6.94 -12.75 37.13
C TYR A 379 -5.93 -12.98 35.99
N GLU A 380 -4.82 -12.25 35.97
CA GLU A 380 -3.77 -12.42 34.95
C GLU A 380 -3.07 -13.77 35.10
N SER A 381 -2.79 -14.24 36.32
CA SER A 381 -2.25 -15.59 36.55
C SER A 381 -3.21 -16.68 36.06
N ALA A 382 -4.51 -16.53 36.34
CA ALA A 382 -5.54 -17.45 35.86
C ALA A 382 -5.69 -17.40 34.34
N ARG A 383 -5.63 -16.20 33.74
CA ARG A 383 -5.65 -15.98 32.30
C ARG A 383 -4.43 -16.61 31.63
N HIS A 384 -3.24 -16.33 32.12
CA HIS A 384 -1.98 -16.89 31.61
C HIS A 384 -1.94 -18.41 31.79
N LYS A 385 -2.44 -18.96 32.91
CA LYS A 385 -2.61 -20.42 33.07
C LYS A 385 -3.59 -21.00 32.06
N ARG A 386 -4.69 -20.31 31.74
CA ARG A 386 -5.64 -20.74 30.70
C ARG A 386 -4.99 -20.68 29.31
N GLU A 387 -4.25 -19.63 28.99
CA GLU A 387 -3.53 -19.48 27.72
C GLU A 387 -2.41 -20.54 27.59
N LYS A 388 -1.58 -20.73 28.61
CA LYS A 388 -0.54 -21.79 28.63
C LYS A 388 -1.12 -23.20 28.55
N ARG A 389 -2.28 -23.47 29.17
CA ARG A 389 -3.00 -24.75 29.00
C ARG A 389 -3.51 -24.92 27.58
N LYS A 390 -3.99 -23.85 26.94
CA LYS A 390 -4.44 -23.84 25.54
C LYS A 390 -3.26 -24.10 24.59
N GLU A 391 -2.12 -23.49 24.85
CA GLU A 391 -0.87 -23.66 24.09
C GLU A 391 -0.25 -25.06 24.27
N ASN A 392 -0.13 -25.56 25.50
CA ASN A 392 0.34 -26.92 25.75
C ASN A 392 -0.57 -27.98 25.11
N LYS A 393 -1.88 -27.71 25.04
CA LYS A 393 -2.85 -28.56 24.34
C LYS A 393 -2.67 -28.51 22.82
N SER A 394 -2.35 -27.35 22.22
CA SER A 394 -2.06 -27.25 20.79
C SER A 394 -0.72 -27.91 20.42
N VAL A 395 0.29 -27.84 21.28
CA VAL A 395 1.61 -28.50 21.07
C VAL A 395 1.52 -30.04 21.24
N ALA A 396 0.73 -30.54 22.18
CA ALA A 396 0.50 -31.98 22.32
C ALA A 396 -0.26 -32.57 21.12
N THR A 397 -1.14 -31.78 20.50
CA THR A 397 -1.90 -32.16 19.29
C THR A 397 -1.01 -32.17 18.03
N SER A 398 0.07 -31.38 17.99
CA SER A 398 1.01 -31.38 16.86
C SER A 398 2.11 -32.45 16.95
N LYS A 399 2.45 -32.94 18.15
CA LYS A 399 3.44 -34.04 18.32
C LYS A 399 2.89 -35.45 18.05
N THR A 400 1.58 -35.65 18.08
CA THR A 400 0.93 -36.96 17.84
C THR A 400 0.67 -37.25 16.34
N GLY A 401 0.98 -36.31 15.43
CA GLY A 401 0.79 -36.48 13.99
C GLY A 401 1.95 -37.13 13.22
N ARG A 402 2.93 -37.73 13.89
CA ARG A 402 4.12 -38.29 13.22
C ARG A 402 4.48 -39.68 13.78
N GLY A 403 3.69 -40.68 13.39
CA GLY A 403 3.92 -42.10 13.62
C GLY A 403 2.83 -42.92 12.92
N GLY A 404 3.19 -43.57 11.81
CA GLY A 404 2.23 -44.27 10.95
C GLY A 404 1.80 -45.64 11.47
N GLY A 405 0.85 -46.25 10.76
CA GLY A 405 0.60 -47.70 10.81
C GLY A 405 -0.87 -48.11 10.93
N LEU A 406 -1.35 -48.78 9.88
CA LEU A 406 -2.54 -49.62 9.69
C LEU A 406 -3.20 -50.22 10.97
N GLY A 407 -4.53 -50.36 10.92
CA GLY A 407 -5.26 -51.29 11.79
C GLY A 407 -6.79 -51.18 11.72
N THR A 408 -7.42 -52.25 11.28
CA THR A 408 -8.84 -52.57 11.05
C THR A 408 -9.81 -52.54 12.25
N GLY A 409 -11.11 -52.43 11.94
CA GLY A 409 -12.27 -52.87 12.75
C GLY A 409 -12.88 -51.78 13.62
N GLY A 410 -14.19 -51.58 13.78
CA GLY A 410 -15.39 -52.31 13.41
C GLY A 410 -16.49 -51.95 14.44
N GLY A 411 -17.68 -51.55 13.97
CA GLY A 411 -18.97 -51.71 14.67
C GLY A 411 -19.35 -50.78 15.83
N GLY A 412 -20.64 -50.45 15.88
CA GLY A 412 -21.37 -50.19 17.14
C GLY A 412 -22.03 -48.81 17.27
N GLY A 413 -23.35 -48.76 17.12
CA GLY A 413 -24.18 -47.55 17.25
C GLY A 413 -24.56 -47.17 18.69
N GLY A 414 -25.38 -46.11 18.81
CA GLY A 414 -25.98 -45.69 20.07
C GLY A 414 -26.68 -44.33 19.96
N LEU A 415 -27.98 -44.31 20.28
CA LEU A 415 -28.96 -43.22 20.17
C LEU A 415 -29.06 -42.36 21.46
N GLY A 416 -29.67 -41.18 21.31
CA GLY A 416 -30.43 -40.42 22.34
C GLY A 416 -29.63 -39.34 23.08
N GLY A 417 -30.15 -38.14 23.39
CA GLY A 417 -31.48 -37.53 23.24
C GLY A 417 -31.57 -36.27 24.15
N GLY A 418 -32.23 -35.20 23.68
CA GLY A 418 -32.79 -34.07 24.46
C GLY A 418 -31.84 -33.10 25.19
N ALA A 419 -32.14 -31.84 25.54
CA ALA A 419 -33.23 -30.90 25.25
C ALA A 419 -32.84 -29.51 25.85
N GLY A 420 -33.35 -28.40 25.27
CA GLY A 420 -33.50 -27.04 25.87
C GLY A 420 -32.23 -26.19 26.04
N GLY A 421 -32.21 -24.87 25.84
CA GLY A 421 -33.23 -23.87 25.52
C GLY A 421 -32.55 -22.48 25.44
N VAL A 422 -33.06 -21.64 24.52
CA VAL A 422 -33.22 -20.15 24.51
C VAL A 422 -32.25 -19.23 25.28
N GLY A 423 -31.75 -18.16 24.62
CA GLY A 423 -31.23 -16.97 25.30
C GLY A 423 -30.26 -16.07 24.52
N VAL A 424 -30.83 -15.18 23.72
CA VAL A 424 -30.35 -13.94 23.05
C VAL A 424 -29.15 -13.20 23.70
N GLY A 425 -28.25 -12.66 22.85
CA GLY A 425 -27.83 -11.25 22.98
C GLY A 425 -26.34 -10.91 23.12
N GLY A 426 -25.72 -10.50 22.00
CA GLY A 426 -24.82 -9.33 21.88
C GLY A 426 -23.54 -9.26 22.73
N GLY A 427 -22.38 -9.51 22.11
CA GLY A 427 -21.06 -9.36 22.76
C GLY A 427 -19.96 -8.84 21.83
N ALA A 428 -19.77 -7.51 21.87
CA ALA A 428 -18.72 -6.74 21.21
C ALA A 428 -17.30 -7.32 21.41
N ILE A 429 -16.53 -7.33 20.33
CA ILE A 429 -15.13 -7.79 20.28
C ILE A 429 -14.22 -6.64 20.67
N LYS A 430 -13.29 -6.88 21.58
CA LYS A 430 -12.18 -5.98 21.90
C LYS A 430 -10.89 -6.70 21.52
N GLU A 431 -10.13 -6.11 20.60
CA GLU A 431 -8.79 -6.54 20.18
C GLU A 431 -7.75 -6.29 21.27
N GLU A 432 -6.78 -7.22 21.42
CA GLU A 432 -5.41 -6.95 21.90
C GLU A 432 -4.46 -8.12 21.58
N GLY A 433 -3.38 -7.81 20.85
CA GLY A 433 -1.97 -8.19 21.12
C GLY A 433 -1.60 -9.66 21.24
N LYS A 434 -1.29 -10.30 20.11
CA LYS A 434 -0.85 -11.70 19.97
C LYS A 434 0.44 -11.80 19.17
N GLU A 435 1.58 -11.51 19.79
CA GLU A 435 2.88 -11.81 19.18
C GLU A 435 3.20 -13.29 19.47
N GLY A 436 2.84 -14.16 18.52
CA GLY A 436 3.12 -15.60 18.56
C GLY A 436 1.89 -16.52 18.44
N GLU A 437 0.66 -16.04 18.62
CA GLU A 437 -0.54 -16.91 18.53
C GLU A 437 -0.86 -17.34 17.09
N PHE A 438 -0.23 -16.69 16.11
CA PHE A 438 -0.51 -16.90 14.69
C PHE A 438 0.72 -17.30 13.88
N ALA A 439 1.80 -17.77 14.51
CA ALA A 439 3.06 -18.10 13.83
C ALA A 439 2.92 -18.98 12.56
N ALA A 440 1.90 -19.84 12.51
CA ALA A 440 1.59 -20.68 11.36
C ALA A 440 0.97 -19.94 10.16
N ILE A 441 0.37 -18.78 10.38
CA ILE A 441 -0.36 -17.99 9.39
C ILE A 441 0.08 -16.52 9.28
N GLU A 442 0.92 -16.02 10.20
CA GLU A 442 1.31 -14.60 10.30
C GLU A 442 2.10 -14.07 9.09
N ASN A 443 2.84 -14.97 8.42
CA ASN A 443 3.63 -14.65 7.23
C ASN A 443 2.91 -15.05 5.92
N LEU A 444 1.63 -15.44 5.99
CA LEU A 444 0.85 -15.85 4.82
C LEU A 444 0.01 -14.68 4.28
N SER A 445 -0.13 -14.61 2.96
CA SER A 445 -0.91 -13.56 2.28
C SER A 445 -2.35 -13.46 2.79
N GLY A 446 -2.80 -12.23 3.05
CA GLY A 446 -4.14 -11.94 3.56
C GLY A 446 -4.29 -12.07 5.07
N PHE A 447 -3.20 -12.25 5.83
CA PHE A 447 -3.23 -12.33 7.30
C PHE A 447 -3.65 -11.01 7.94
N GLU A 448 -3.15 -9.91 7.40
CA GLU A 448 -3.45 -8.52 7.73
C GLU A 448 -4.93 -8.16 7.53
N LEU A 449 -5.63 -8.84 6.61
CA LEU A 449 -7.05 -8.61 6.30
C LEU A 449 -8.03 -9.32 7.25
N LEU A 450 -7.51 -10.10 8.21
CA LEU A 450 -8.33 -10.85 9.17
C LEU A 450 -8.49 -10.09 10.49
N SER A 451 -9.71 -10.06 11.02
CA SER A 451 -9.92 -9.64 12.41
C SER A 451 -9.27 -10.64 13.39
N ASP A 452 -9.01 -10.22 14.63
CA ASP A 452 -8.45 -11.11 15.66
C ASP A 452 -9.25 -12.41 15.86
N ARG A 453 -10.58 -12.36 15.73
CA ARG A 453 -11.44 -13.56 15.81
C ARG A 453 -11.26 -14.49 14.60
N GLU A 454 -10.98 -13.93 13.44
CA GLU A 454 -10.77 -14.67 12.21
C GLU A 454 -9.36 -15.25 12.13
N LYS A 455 -8.35 -14.51 12.59
CA LYS A 455 -6.99 -15.03 12.78
C LYS A 455 -7.02 -16.27 13.70
N VAL A 456 -7.82 -16.23 14.77
CA VAL A 456 -8.05 -17.40 15.65
C VAL A 456 -8.74 -18.53 14.92
N LEU A 457 -9.78 -18.25 14.13
CA LEU A 457 -10.48 -19.26 13.36
C LEU A 457 -9.56 -19.94 12.33
N CYS A 458 -8.84 -19.16 11.52
CA CYS A 458 -7.88 -19.63 10.52
C CYS A 458 -6.80 -20.51 11.14
N ASN A 459 -6.20 -20.05 12.24
CA ASN A 459 -5.19 -20.82 12.97
C ASN A 459 -5.77 -22.12 13.56
N THR A 460 -6.99 -22.08 14.09
CA THR A 460 -7.69 -23.26 14.66
C THR A 460 -8.10 -24.27 13.59
N LEU A 461 -8.41 -23.79 12.39
CA LEU A 461 -8.82 -24.61 11.26
C LEU A 461 -7.63 -25.03 10.38
N ASN A 462 -6.42 -24.62 10.73
CA ASN A 462 -5.21 -24.75 9.91
C ASN A 462 -5.43 -24.31 8.45
N LEU A 463 -6.23 -23.25 8.30
CA LEU A 463 -6.67 -22.68 7.04
C LEU A 463 -5.88 -21.39 6.79
N SER A 464 -5.26 -21.27 5.62
CA SER A 464 -4.53 -20.04 5.32
C SER A 464 -5.48 -18.83 5.24
N PRO A 465 -5.02 -17.63 5.60
CA PRO A 465 -5.83 -16.41 5.55
C PRO A 465 -6.51 -16.19 4.20
N THR A 466 -5.77 -16.32 3.09
CA THR A 466 -6.32 -16.25 1.73
C THR A 466 -7.46 -17.27 1.48
N ARG A 467 -7.28 -18.53 1.94
CA ARG A 467 -8.31 -19.56 1.79
C ARG A 467 -9.55 -19.22 2.59
N TYR A 468 -9.40 -18.81 3.85
CA TYR A 468 -10.55 -18.39 4.66
C TYR A 468 -11.28 -17.20 4.05
N LEU A 469 -10.57 -16.17 3.59
CA LEU A 469 -11.18 -15.00 2.96
C LEU A 469 -11.99 -15.39 1.72
N THR A 470 -11.45 -16.27 0.88
CA THR A 470 -12.16 -16.80 -0.29
C THR A 470 -13.47 -17.48 0.14
N VAL A 471 -13.43 -18.32 1.18
CA VAL A 471 -14.60 -19.04 1.69
C VAL A 471 -15.62 -18.09 2.33
N LYS A 472 -15.15 -17.13 3.13
CA LYS A 472 -15.97 -16.09 3.77
C LYS A 472 -16.73 -15.30 2.72
N THR A 473 -16.03 -14.82 1.69
CA THR A 473 -16.64 -14.07 0.58
C THR A 473 -17.70 -14.90 -0.14
N ILE A 474 -17.42 -16.17 -0.41
CA ILE A 474 -18.39 -17.07 -1.07
C ILE A 474 -19.63 -17.28 -0.19
N ILE A 475 -19.47 -17.56 1.09
CA ILE A 475 -20.60 -17.84 2.01
C ILE A 475 -21.46 -16.58 2.24
N ILE A 476 -20.84 -15.42 2.44
CA ILE A 476 -21.56 -14.16 2.66
C ILE A 476 -22.31 -13.76 1.38
N LYS A 477 -21.67 -13.86 0.21
CA LYS A 477 -22.31 -13.57 -1.08
C LYS A 477 -23.50 -14.49 -1.33
N ASP A 478 -23.36 -15.79 -1.07
CA ASP A 478 -24.43 -16.78 -1.18
C ASP A 478 -25.62 -16.43 -0.27
N HIS A 479 -25.34 -16.04 0.97
CA HIS A 479 -26.37 -15.66 1.93
C HIS A 479 -27.09 -14.36 1.55
N LEU A 480 -26.36 -13.34 1.10
CA LEU A 480 -26.96 -12.07 0.64
C LEU A 480 -27.83 -12.27 -0.60
N GLN A 481 -27.38 -13.08 -1.56
CA GLN A 481 -28.16 -13.43 -2.75
C GLN A 481 -29.46 -14.16 -2.36
N LYS A 482 -29.39 -15.12 -1.43
CA LYS A 482 -30.59 -15.80 -0.91
C LYS A 482 -31.58 -14.85 -0.23
N ARG A 483 -31.11 -13.83 0.51
CA ARG A 483 -32.01 -12.80 1.09
C ARG A 483 -32.71 -11.95 0.03
N GLN A 484 -32.12 -11.82 -1.15
CA GLN A 484 -32.71 -11.10 -2.28
C GLN A 484 -33.58 -12.01 -3.17
N GLY A 485 -33.86 -13.25 -2.75
CA GLY A 485 -34.64 -14.22 -3.52
C GLY A 485 -33.86 -14.80 -4.72
N ILE A 486 -32.55 -14.57 -4.80
CA ILE A 486 -31.69 -15.03 -5.89
C ILE A 486 -31.12 -16.40 -5.50
N THR A 487 -31.46 -17.43 -6.27
CA THR A 487 -30.93 -18.78 -6.05
C THR A 487 -29.44 -18.82 -6.41
N SER A 488 -28.56 -18.93 -5.41
CA SER A 488 -27.12 -19.00 -5.60
C SER A 488 -26.60 -20.45 -5.48
N LYS A 489 -25.91 -20.94 -6.52
CA LYS A 489 -25.17 -22.22 -6.52
C LYS A 489 -23.69 -21.95 -6.35
N SER A 490 -23.31 -21.37 -5.21
CA SER A 490 -21.92 -21.06 -4.92
C SER A 490 -21.11 -22.34 -4.75
N ARG A 491 -20.18 -22.63 -5.69
CA ARG A 491 -19.28 -23.78 -5.57
C ARG A 491 -18.19 -23.42 -4.55
N LEU A 492 -18.24 -24.09 -3.41
CA LEU A 492 -17.21 -23.95 -2.39
C LEU A 492 -15.90 -24.59 -2.86
N PRO A 493 -14.74 -23.99 -2.52
CA PRO A 493 -13.43 -24.55 -2.85
C PRO A 493 -13.25 -26.00 -2.41
N GLY A 494 -12.60 -26.84 -3.22
CA GLY A 494 -12.49 -28.29 -2.99
C GLY A 494 -11.75 -28.71 -1.71
N TYR A 495 -10.97 -27.81 -1.10
CA TYR A 495 -10.33 -28.03 0.20
C TYR A 495 -11.29 -27.88 1.39
N LEU A 496 -12.54 -27.45 1.17
CA LEU A 496 -13.59 -27.39 2.19
C LEU A 496 -14.31 -28.72 2.30
N ASP A 497 -13.95 -29.48 3.31
CA ASP A 497 -14.80 -30.58 3.75
C ASP A 497 -16.07 -30.07 4.47
N LYS A 498 -16.99 -31.01 4.76
CA LYS A 498 -18.26 -30.69 5.43
C LYS A 498 -18.06 -30.10 6.83
N VAL A 499 -16.95 -30.43 7.50
CA VAL A 499 -16.66 -30.02 8.88
C VAL A 499 -16.15 -28.58 8.92
N LEU A 500 -15.19 -28.25 8.06
CA LEU A 500 -14.63 -26.93 7.85
C LEU A 500 -15.70 -25.96 7.39
N LYS A 501 -16.54 -26.38 6.43
CA LYS A 501 -17.72 -25.60 5.99
C LYS A 501 -18.65 -25.28 7.14
N LYS A 502 -19.03 -26.29 7.94
CA LYS A 502 -19.97 -26.11 9.07
C LYS A 502 -19.39 -25.16 10.13
N ARG A 503 -18.09 -25.27 10.43
CA ARG A 503 -17.43 -24.39 11.41
C ARG A 503 -17.35 -22.94 10.94
N ILE A 504 -17.02 -22.70 9.68
CA ILE A 504 -16.98 -21.34 9.12
C ILE A 504 -18.40 -20.76 9.04
N LEU A 505 -19.39 -21.55 8.63
CA LEU A 505 -20.79 -21.11 8.62
C LEU A 505 -21.29 -20.74 10.04
N SER A 506 -20.99 -21.56 11.05
CA SER A 506 -21.33 -21.28 12.45
C SER A 506 -20.67 -19.99 12.92
N PHE A 507 -19.37 -19.82 12.63
CA PHE A 507 -18.62 -18.62 13.00
C PHE A 507 -19.21 -17.35 12.36
N LEU A 508 -19.54 -17.40 11.06
CA LEU A 508 -20.14 -16.26 10.37
C LEU A 508 -21.54 -15.95 10.90
N THR A 509 -22.29 -16.97 11.31
CA THR A 509 -23.61 -16.79 11.94
C THR A 509 -23.48 -16.16 13.33
N GLU A 510 -22.58 -16.66 14.17
CA GLU A 510 -22.33 -16.15 15.54
C GLU A 510 -21.71 -14.75 15.54
N SER A 511 -20.91 -14.45 14.51
CA SER A 511 -20.30 -13.13 14.32
C SER A 511 -21.26 -12.13 13.67
N GLY A 512 -22.50 -12.54 13.34
CA GLY A 512 -23.54 -11.67 12.80
C GLY A 512 -23.43 -11.34 11.31
N TRP A 513 -22.53 -12.02 10.57
CA TRP A 513 -22.37 -11.82 9.13
C TRP A 513 -23.51 -12.46 8.31
N ILE A 514 -24.12 -13.53 8.83
CA ILE A 514 -25.26 -14.23 8.21
C ILE A 514 -26.32 -14.56 9.28
N SER A 515 -27.60 -14.56 8.90
CA SER A 515 -28.73 -14.84 9.82
C SER A 515 -29.00 -16.35 9.96
N ARG A 516 -29.48 -16.79 11.13
CA ARG A 516 -29.82 -18.21 11.40
C ARG A 516 -31.01 -18.73 10.58
N ASP A 517 -31.88 -17.83 10.14
CA ASP A 517 -33.16 -18.20 9.57
C ASP A 517 -33.13 -18.07 8.06
N MET A 518 -33.10 -19.23 7.39
CA MET A 518 -33.68 -19.53 6.07
C MET A 518 -33.30 -20.98 5.75
N SER A 519 -33.88 -21.90 6.53
CA SER A 519 -34.02 -23.32 6.17
C SER A 519 -35.15 -23.49 5.17
#